data_AF-A0A536DKR4-F1
#
_entry.id   AF-A0A536DKR4-F1
#
_cell.length_a   1.000
_cell.length_b   1.000
_cell.length_c   1.000
_cell.angle_alpha   90.00
_cell.angle_beta   90.00
_cell.angle_gamma   90.00
#
_symmetry.space_group_name_H-M   'P 1'
#
loop_
_entity.id
_entity.type
_entity.pdbx_description
1 polymer ?
#
loop_
_entity_poly.entity_id
_entity_poly.type
_entity_poly.pdbx_seq_one_letter_code
_entity_poly.pdbx_strand_id
1 'polypeptide(L)'
;MPTFRYANPPVIHWGAGSVKELAGELERLGVKRFALVTTKSLVGAALPLEPHMTATIAQHAPIAQVEQAIKDAGDAGVDGVVSFGGGSPIDSAKIVALRVGGLPHVAMPTTLSVAELAAGAGFTDETGTKGGMRDPKLLPDVVIYDAELTLKTPMELWLSTGIRALDHAVEGFLADGDHPYNDVMALEAIRRLFESLPRAKSDPKDLDVRTENQVAAWFSFTLPGASASGLSHVMGKQIGARHAASLS
;
A
#
# COMPACT_ATOMS: atom_id res chain seq x y z
N MET A 1 -20.94 -19.19 18.61
CA MET A 1 -20.44 -18.40 17.46
C MET A 1 -19.04 -17.95 17.78
N PRO A 2 -18.06 -18.08 16.87
CA PRO A 2 -16.73 -17.52 17.06
C PRO A 2 -16.80 -15.99 17.17
N THR A 3 -15.85 -15.39 17.85
CA THR A 3 -15.71 -13.93 17.95
C THR A 3 -15.10 -13.38 16.66
N PHE A 4 -15.72 -12.35 16.08
CA PHE A 4 -15.23 -11.68 14.86
C PHE A 4 -14.60 -10.33 15.20
N ARG A 5 -13.47 -10.02 14.57
CA ARG A 5 -12.80 -8.71 14.65
C ARG A 5 -12.67 -8.16 13.24
N TYR A 6 -12.93 -6.88 13.05
CA TYR A 6 -12.64 -6.15 11.82
C TYR A 6 -11.63 -5.03 12.11
N ALA A 7 -10.68 -4.82 11.21
CA ALA A 7 -9.77 -3.69 11.24
C ALA A 7 -9.48 -3.15 9.84
N ASN A 8 -9.32 -1.83 9.75
CA ASN A 8 -8.94 -1.05 8.57
C ASN A 8 -8.17 0.19 9.08
N PRO A 9 -7.40 0.93 8.25
CA PRO A 9 -6.86 2.22 8.63
C PRO A 9 -7.98 3.11 9.20
N PRO A 10 -7.72 3.81 10.33
CA PRO A 10 -8.74 4.63 10.98
C PRO A 10 -9.35 5.73 10.11
N VAL A 11 -8.56 6.29 9.18
CA VAL A 11 -8.99 7.37 8.28
C VAL A 11 -8.59 7.04 6.84
N ILE A 12 -9.52 7.22 5.91
CA ILE A 12 -9.30 7.06 4.47
C ILE A 12 -9.91 8.25 3.73
N HIS A 13 -9.06 9.00 3.05
CA HIS A 13 -9.44 10.05 2.10
C HIS A 13 -9.38 9.48 0.69
N TRP A 14 -10.33 9.84 -0.17
CA TRP A 14 -10.36 9.36 -1.56
C TRP A 14 -10.93 10.40 -2.52
N GLY A 15 -10.46 10.35 -3.77
CA GLY A 15 -10.86 11.25 -4.84
C GLY A 15 -9.69 12.06 -5.40
N ALA A 16 -9.88 12.63 -6.59
CA ALA A 16 -8.88 13.53 -7.18
C ALA A 16 -8.63 14.76 -6.28
N GLY A 17 -7.37 15.04 -5.99
CA GLY A 17 -6.95 16.16 -5.15
C GLY A 17 -7.04 15.92 -3.65
N SER A 18 -7.35 14.69 -3.21
CA SER A 18 -7.34 14.31 -1.77
C SER A 18 -5.97 14.47 -1.11
N VAL A 19 -4.87 14.59 -1.86
CA VAL A 19 -3.54 14.89 -1.33
C VAL A 19 -3.53 16.18 -0.49
N LYS A 20 -4.45 17.12 -0.76
CA LYS A 20 -4.61 18.36 0.03
C LYS A 20 -4.90 18.11 1.52
N GLU A 21 -5.48 16.95 1.86
CA GLU A 21 -5.78 16.57 3.25
C GLU A 21 -4.53 16.19 4.04
N LEU A 22 -3.39 15.95 3.37
CA LEU A 22 -2.13 15.58 4.02
C LEU A 22 -1.73 16.55 5.14
N ALA A 23 -1.86 17.85 4.91
CA ALA A 23 -1.49 18.85 5.92
C ALA A 23 -2.36 18.77 7.17
N GLY A 24 -3.68 18.66 7.00
CA GLY A 24 -4.62 18.53 8.11
C GLY A 24 -4.44 17.23 8.88
N GLU A 25 -4.12 16.13 8.19
CA GLU A 25 -3.86 14.84 8.83
C GLU A 25 -2.55 14.82 9.62
N LEU A 26 -1.48 15.42 9.08
CA LEU A 26 -0.23 15.55 9.83
C LEU A 26 -0.41 16.44 11.07
N GLU A 27 -1.16 17.53 10.97
CA GLU A 27 -1.51 18.38 12.12
C GLU A 27 -2.33 17.60 13.16
N ARG A 28 -3.37 16.87 12.74
CA ARG A 28 -4.21 16.03 13.60
C ARG A 28 -3.39 14.97 14.34
N LEU A 29 -2.38 14.41 13.68
CA LEU A 29 -1.47 13.41 14.24
C LEU A 29 -0.33 14.03 15.07
N GLY A 30 -0.21 15.35 15.13
CA GLY A 30 0.86 16.06 15.85
C GLY A 30 2.23 15.96 15.19
N VAL A 31 2.29 15.63 13.90
CA VAL A 31 3.52 15.45 13.12
C VAL A 31 4.00 16.81 12.60
N LYS A 32 5.27 17.15 12.86
CA LYS A 32 5.91 18.40 12.42
C LYS A 32 7.07 18.18 11.46
N ARG A 33 7.75 17.04 11.58
CA ARG A 33 8.91 16.64 10.78
C ARG A 33 8.68 15.22 10.30
N PHE A 34 8.16 15.06 9.09
CA PHE A 34 7.93 13.74 8.54
C PHE A 34 9.07 13.30 7.61
N ALA A 35 9.36 12.00 7.60
CA ALA A 35 10.16 11.35 6.56
C ALA A 35 9.25 10.94 5.39
N LEU A 36 9.62 11.30 4.16
CA LEU A 36 8.99 10.77 2.95
C LEU A 36 9.72 9.49 2.52
N VAL A 37 9.02 8.36 2.51
CA VAL A 37 9.53 7.09 1.97
C VAL A 37 8.91 6.87 0.59
N THR A 38 9.73 6.86 -0.45
CA THR A 38 9.25 6.81 -1.84
C THR A 38 10.22 6.05 -2.75
N THR A 39 9.98 6.08 -4.07
CA THR A 39 10.86 5.49 -5.08
C THR A 39 11.54 6.59 -5.89
N LYS A 40 12.67 6.28 -6.55
CA LYS A 40 13.43 7.25 -7.35
C LYS A 40 12.58 7.92 -8.46
N SER A 41 11.63 7.22 -9.06
CA SER A 41 10.77 7.75 -10.13
C SER A 41 9.73 8.76 -9.65
N LEU A 42 9.51 8.84 -8.33
CA LEU A 42 8.54 9.74 -7.71
C LEU A 42 9.19 10.89 -6.93
N VAL A 43 10.52 10.90 -6.82
CA VAL A 43 11.26 12.04 -6.26
C VAL A 43 10.98 13.28 -7.10
N GLY A 44 10.63 14.39 -6.45
CA GLY A 44 10.27 15.65 -7.12
C GLY A 44 8.84 15.69 -7.66
N ALA A 45 7.99 14.71 -7.37
CA ALA A 45 6.55 14.90 -7.53
C ALA A 45 6.08 16.06 -6.64
N ALA A 46 5.22 16.91 -7.16
CA ALA A 46 4.66 18.02 -6.41
C ALA A 46 3.74 17.46 -5.31
N LEU A 47 4.19 17.54 -4.06
CA LEU A 47 3.40 17.29 -2.87
C LEU A 47 3.06 18.64 -2.22
N PRO A 48 1.95 18.75 -1.47
CA PRO A 48 1.54 20.01 -0.85
C PRO A 48 2.47 20.44 0.30
N LEU A 49 3.36 19.55 0.75
CA LEU A 49 4.30 19.78 1.85
C LEU A 49 5.66 19.19 1.53
N GLU A 50 6.71 19.93 1.91
CA GLU A 50 8.09 19.47 1.80
C GLU A 50 8.43 18.54 2.98
N PRO A 51 9.03 17.36 2.72
CA PRO A 51 9.44 16.45 3.78
C PRO A 51 10.69 16.96 4.51
N HIS A 52 10.84 16.58 5.78
CA HIS A 52 12.06 16.86 6.52
C HIS A 52 13.26 16.08 5.97
N MET A 53 12.99 14.87 5.48
CA MET A 53 13.96 14.03 4.76
C MET A 53 13.24 13.11 3.78
N THR A 54 13.96 12.62 2.76
CA THR A 54 13.43 11.65 1.80
C THR A 54 14.30 10.40 1.78
N ALA A 55 13.68 9.23 1.93
CA ALA A 55 14.31 7.93 1.75
C ALA A 55 13.79 7.27 0.46
N THR A 56 14.71 6.83 -0.41
CA THR A 56 14.36 6.14 -1.65
C THR A 56 14.52 4.64 -1.53
N ILE A 57 13.45 3.90 -1.83
CA ILE A 57 13.37 2.45 -1.76
C ILE A 57 13.24 1.88 -3.18
N ALA A 58 14.04 0.86 -3.48
CA ALA A 58 13.98 0.12 -4.73
C ALA A 58 12.82 -0.91 -4.72
N GLN A 59 12.60 -1.55 -5.87
CA GLN A 59 11.62 -2.62 -5.96
C GLN A 59 11.92 -3.74 -4.95
N HIS A 60 10.85 -4.32 -4.39
CA HIS A 60 10.89 -5.41 -3.41
C HIS A 60 11.45 -5.07 -2.02
N ALA A 61 11.61 -3.77 -1.71
CA ALA A 61 12.02 -3.28 -0.40
C ALA A 61 13.27 -4.00 0.14
N PRO A 62 14.46 -3.78 -0.46
CA PRO A 62 15.69 -4.38 0.02
C PRO A 62 15.95 -3.99 1.48
N ILE A 63 16.16 -4.96 2.37
CA ILE A 63 16.23 -4.73 3.82
C ILE A 63 17.33 -3.73 4.18
N ALA A 64 18.47 -3.78 3.50
CA ALA A 64 19.57 -2.83 3.70
C ALA A 64 19.13 -1.36 3.48
N GLN A 65 18.24 -1.09 2.52
CA GLN A 65 17.70 0.25 2.28
C GLN A 65 16.69 0.65 3.36
N VAL A 66 15.92 -0.31 3.86
CA VAL A 66 15.00 -0.08 4.99
C VAL A 66 15.77 0.23 6.27
N GLU A 67 16.84 -0.52 6.55
CA GLU A 67 17.73 -0.28 7.70
C GLU A 67 18.41 1.08 7.63
N GLN A 68 18.88 1.47 6.44
CA GLN A 68 19.42 2.81 6.23
C GLN A 68 18.35 3.89 6.48
N ALA A 69 17.13 3.70 5.95
CA ALA A 69 16.03 4.64 6.17
C ALA A 69 15.62 4.75 7.64
N ILE A 70 15.67 3.66 8.42
CA ILE A 70 15.46 3.67 9.87
C ILE A 70 16.51 4.55 10.55
N LYS A 71 17.79 4.34 10.23
CA LYS A 71 18.88 5.11 10.80
C LYS A 71 18.74 6.60 10.48
N ASP A 72 18.53 6.92 9.21
CA ASP A 72 18.43 8.31 8.74
C ASP A 72 17.22 9.02 9.36
N ALA A 73 16.08 8.34 9.48
CA ALA A 73 14.89 8.86 10.15
C ALA A 73 15.14 9.13 11.64
N GLY A 74 15.82 8.22 12.34
CA GLY A 74 16.23 8.41 13.73
C GLY A 74 17.16 9.61 13.91
N ASP A 75 18.20 9.72 13.09
CA ASP A 75 19.18 10.80 13.13
C ASP A 75 18.56 12.17 12.81
N ALA A 76 17.61 12.21 11.87
CA ALA A 76 16.88 13.41 11.50
C ALA A 76 15.81 13.82 12.54
N GLY A 77 15.51 12.96 13.52
CA GLY A 77 14.52 13.24 14.57
C GLY A 77 13.10 13.46 14.02
N VAL A 78 12.71 12.70 12.99
CA VAL A 78 11.34 12.75 12.45
C VAL A 78 10.32 12.27 13.48
N ASP A 79 9.14 12.87 13.46
CA ASP A 79 8.01 12.54 14.35
C ASP A 79 6.81 11.96 13.60
N GLY A 80 6.97 11.67 12.30
CA GLY A 80 6.00 10.95 11.48
C GLY A 80 6.61 10.41 10.19
N VAL A 81 5.88 9.52 9.52
CA VAL A 81 6.30 8.92 8.25
C VAL A 81 5.18 9.07 7.21
N VAL A 82 5.55 9.47 6.00
CA VAL A 82 4.65 9.51 4.85
C VAL A 82 5.22 8.57 3.79
N SER A 83 4.43 7.60 3.33
CA SER A 83 4.83 6.74 2.21
C SER A 83 4.14 7.18 0.93
N PHE A 84 4.89 7.31 -0.16
CA PHE A 84 4.37 7.69 -1.46
C PHE A 84 4.89 6.74 -2.54
N GLY A 85 4.00 5.96 -3.15
CA GLY A 85 4.37 5.01 -4.20
C GLY A 85 3.53 3.73 -4.18
N GLY A 86 4.10 2.63 -4.65
CA GLY A 86 3.43 1.31 -4.61
C GLY A 86 3.74 0.54 -3.32
N GLY A 87 3.52 -0.78 -3.34
CA GLY A 87 3.72 -1.62 -2.14
C GLY A 87 5.12 -1.56 -1.51
N SER A 88 6.20 -1.47 -2.29
CA SER A 88 7.58 -1.47 -1.75
C SER A 88 7.87 -0.29 -0.80
N PRO A 89 7.70 0.99 -1.19
CA PRO A 89 7.89 2.11 -0.27
C PRO A 89 6.86 2.13 0.87
N ILE A 90 5.63 1.64 0.66
CA ILE A 90 4.63 1.54 1.73
C ILE A 90 5.08 0.54 2.80
N ASP A 91 5.49 -0.67 2.41
CA ASP A 91 5.95 -1.69 3.36
C ASP A 91 7.21 -1.24 4.10
N SER A 92 8.14 -0.59 3.39
CA SER A 92 9.34 -0.02 4.02
C SER A 92 8.99 1.08 5.03
N ALA A 93 8.04 1.95 4.70
CA ALA A 93 7.59 3.01 5.59
C ALA A 93 6.96 2.49 6.88
N LYS A 94 6.16 1.43 6.80
CA LYS A 94 5.60 0.78 8.00
C LYS A 94 6.70 0.29 8.93
N ILE A 95 7.75 -0.33 8.36
CA ILE A 95 8.90 -0.81 9.13
C ILE A 95 9.65 0.38 9.75
N VAL A 96 9.91 1.44 8.96
CA VAL A 96 10.56 2.66 9.46
C VAL A 96 9.77 3.27 10.62
N ALA A 97 8.47 3.51 10.43
CA ALA A 97 7.59 4.08 11.45
C ALA A 97 7.59 3.27 12.74
N LEU A 98 7.46 1.94 12.63
CA LEU A 98 7.48 1.04 13.78
C LEU A 98 8.84 1.06 14.50
N ARG A 99 9.95 1.03 13.77
CA ARG A 99 11.30 0.88 14.33
C ARG A 99 11.89 2.17 14.89
N VAL A 100 11.46 3.34 14.40
CA VAL A 100 11.92 4.66 14.89
C VAL A 100 11.13 5.12 16.14
N GLY A 101 10.16 4.32 16.60
CA GLY A 101 9.44 4.58 17.85
C GLY A 101 7.94 4.36 17.81
N GLY A 102 7.40 3.76 16.73
CA GLY A 102 5.96 3.67 16.52
C GLY A 102 5.36 5.01 16.14
N LEU A 103 5.98 5.68 15.16
CA LEU A 103 5.55 6.98 14.66
C LEU A 103 4.24 6.87 13.84
N PRO A 104 3.43 7.94 13.79
CA PRO A 104 2.28 7.99 12.90
C PRO A 104 2.67 7.79 11.43
N HIS A 105 1.86 7.04 10.69
CA HIS A 105 2.10 6.73 9.28
C HIS A 105 0.91 7.12 8.39
N VAL A 106 1.18 7.99 7.40
CA VAL A 106 0.25 8.33 6.30
C VAL A 106 0.68 7.64 5.02
N ALA A 107 -0.21 6.89 4.37
CA ALA A 107 0.06 6.21 3.10
C ALA A 107 -0.64 6.89 1.92
N MET A 108 0.11 7.19 0.86
CA MET A 108 -0.36 7.74 -0.41
C MET A 108 -0.05 6.74 -1.55
N PRO A 109 -0.87 5.69 -1.71
CA PRO A 109 -0.65 4.65 -2.71
C PRO A 109 -0.87 5.15 -4.14
N THR A 110 0.04 4.76 -5.04
CA THR A 110 -0.01 5.06 -6.48
C THR A 110 -0.32 3.82 -7.33
N THR A 111 -0.48 2.67 -6.69
CA THR A 111 -0.82 1.38 -7.29
C THR A 111 -1.96 0.72 -6.53
N LEU A 112 -2.59 -0.29 -7.11
CA LEU A 112 -3.74 -0.98 -6.52
C LEU A 112 -3.34 -2.19 -5.67
N SER A 113 -2.13 -2.19 -5.09
CA SER A 113 -1.56 -3.38 -4.43
C SER A 113 -2.08 -3.65 -3.02
N VAL A 114 -2.91 -2.75 -2.47
CA VAL A 114 -3.55 -2.85 -1.14
C VAL A 114 -2.59 -3.04 0.03
N ALA A 115 -1.33 -2.60 -0.12
CA ALA A 115 -0.32 -2.78 0.92
C ALA A 115 -0.70 -1.99 2.17
N GLU A 116 -1.19 -0.77 1.98
CA GLU A 116 -1.70 0.17 2.96
C GLU A 116 -2.87 -0.36 3.83
N LEU A 117 -3.47 -1.49 3.46
CA LEU A 117 -4.58 -2.12 4.20
C LEU A 117 -4.14 -3.31 5.06
N ALA A 118 -2.87 -3.70 4.95
CA ALA A 118 -2.32 -4.86 5.63
C ALA A 118 -1.47 -4.45 6.84
N ALA A 119 -1.71 -5.10 7.99
CA ALA A 119 -0.86 -5.03 9.19
C ALA A 119 0.40 -5.92 9.08
N GLY A 120 0.95 -5.99 7.87
CA GLY A 120 2.19 -6.70 7.55
C GLY A 120 3.02 -5.90 6.56
N ALA A 121 4.32 -6.18 6.54
CA ALA A 121 5.27 -5.55 5.64
C ALA A 121 6.25 -6.59 5.10
N GLY A 122 6.44 -6.64 3.79
CA GLY A 122 7.42 -7.49 3.14
C GLY A 122 8.73 -6.76 2.85
N PHE A 123 9.84 -7.49 2.86
CA PHE A 123 11.16 -7.00 2.46
C PHE A 123 11.95 -8.14 1.83
N THR A 124 13.07 -7.80 1.19
CA THR A 124 13.94 -8.79 0.54
C THR A 124 15.37 -8.65 1.08
N ASP A 125 16.03 -9.74 1.40
CA ASP A 125 17.43 -9.73 1.79
C ASP A 125 18.38 -9.64 0.57
N GLU A 126 19.68 -9.56 0.83
CA GLU A 126 20.73 -9.49 -0.19
C GLU A 126 20.79 -10.71 -1.11
N THR A 127 20.21 -11.84 -0.70
CA THR A 127 20.12 -13.07 -1.51
C THR A 127 18.89 -13.10 -2.42
N GLY A 128 18.00 -12.10 -2.30
CA GLY A 128 16.71 -12.10 -2.99
C GLY A 128 15.62 -12.87 -2.23
N THR A 129 15.90 -13.36 -1.02
CA THR A 129 14.93 -14.10 -0.22
C THR A 129 13.94 -13.14 0.42
N LYS A 130 12.64 -13.43 0.26
CA LYS A 130 11.56 -12.60 0.83
C LYS A 130 11.40 -12.88 2.31
N GLY A 131 11.66 -11.86 3.13
CA GLY A 131 11.25 -11.77 4.51
C GLY A 131 9.96 -10.99 4.68
N GLY A 132 9.47 -10.95 5.91
CA GLY A 132 8.35 -10.09 6.26
C GLY A 132 8.06 -10.10 7.74
N MET A 133 7.30 -9.11 8.18
CA MET A 133 6.83 -9.00 9.56
C MET A 133 5.35 -8.68 9.62
N ARG A 134 4.73 -9.02 10.74
CA ARG A 134 3.34 -8.70 11.04
C ARG A 134 3.24 -8.14 12.45
N ASP A 135 2.57 -7.02 12.58
CA ASP A 135 2.28 -6.37 13.84
C ASP A 135 1.07 -5.44 13.58
N PRO A 136 0.02 -5.44 14.42
CA PRO A 136 -1.09 -4.51 14.28
C PRO A 136 -0.67 -3.04 14.14
N LYS A 137 0.47 -2.65 14.71
CA LYS A 137 1.06 -1.30 14.60
C LYS A 137 1.66 -0.97 13.23
N LEU A 138 1.74 -1.93 12.31
CA LEU A 138 2.16 -1.69 10.92
C LEU A 138 1.01 -1.16 10.05
N LEU A 139 -0.23 -1.15 10.55
CA LEU A 139 -1.34 -0.57 9.80
C LEU A 139 -1.19 0.97 9.80
N PRO A 140 -1.26 1.64 8.64
CA PRO A 140 -1.22 3.10 8.58
C PRO A 140 -2.34 3.74 9.37
N ASP A 141 -2.08 4.92 9.94
CA ASP A 141 -3.10 5.73 10.62
C ASP A 141 -4.05 6.40 9.62
N VAL A 142 -3.53 6.71 8.43
CA VAL A 142 -4.26 7.41 7.37
C VAL A 142 -3.87 6.83 6.00
N VAL A 143 -4.86 6.65 5.13
CA VAL A 143 -4.65 6.40 3.70
C VAL A 143 -5.25 7.53 2.88
N ILE A 144 -4.51 8.01 1.88
CA ILE A 144 -4.98 9.03 0.93
C ILE A 144 -4.94 8.43 -0.47
N TYR A 145 -6.11 8.03 -0.98
CA TYR A 145 -6.32 7.60 -2.36
C TYR A 145 -6.58 8.81 -3.27
N ASP A 146 -5.51 9.46 -3.70
CA ASP A 146 -5.61 10.53 -4.69
C ASP A 146 -5.39 9.99 -6.11
N ALA A 147 -6.38 10.16 -6.98
CA ALA A 147 -6.31 9.72 -8.37
C ALA A 147 -5.23 10.46 -9.18
N GLU A 148 -4.96 11.73 -8.90
CA GLU A 148 -3.97 12.53 -9.62
C GLU A 148 -2.56 11.97 -9.42
N LEU A 149 -2.28 11.50 -8.20
CA LEU A 149 -1.01 10.88 -7.82
C LEU A 149 -0.75 9.55 -8.57
N THR A 150 -1.78 8.95 -9.15
CA THR A 150 -1.68 7.66 -9.88
C THR A 150 -1.35 7.81 -11.36
N LEU A 151 -1.46 9.02 -11.92
CA LEU A 151 -1.34 9.25 -13.36
C LEU A 151 0.05 8.91 -13.93
N LYS A 152 1.09 8.96 -13.08
CA LYS A 152 2.46 8.57 -13.44
C LYS A 152 2.69 7.07 -13.40
N THR A 153 1.77 6.29 -12.83
CA THR A 153 1.88 4.83 -12.77
C THR A 153 1.66 4.23 -14.16
N PRO A 154 2.64 3.48 -14.70
CA PRO A 154 2.48 2.82 -15.99
C PRO A 154 1.26 1.90 -15.97
N MET A 155 0.48 1.88 -17.07
CA MET A 155 -0.77 1.11 -17.11
C MET A 155 -0.57 -0.39 -16.92
N GLU A 156 0.56 -0.94 -17.35
CA GLU A 156 0.90 -2.35 -17.07
C GLU A 156 1.01 -2.62 -15.56
N LEU A 157 1.68 -1.73 -14.81
CA LEU A 157 1.78 -1.81 -13.36
C LEU A 157 0.42 -1.57 -12.68
N TRP A 158 -0.36 -0.61 -13.18
CA TRP A 158 -1.70 -0.32 -12.67
C TRP A 158 -2.63 -1.54 -12.81
N LEU A 159 -2.70 -2.12 -14.01
CA LEU A 159 -3.56 -3.27 -14.29
C LEU A 159 -3.09 -4.51 -13.55
N SER A 160 -1.78 -4.81 -13.54
CA SER A 160 -1.26 -5.98 -12.81
C SER A 160 -1.50 -5.90 -11.30
N THR A 161 -1.34 -4.71 -10.70
CA THR A 161 -1.70 -4.52 -9.28
C THR A 161 -3.21 -4.55 -9.05
N GLY A 162 -4.03 -4.11 -10.01
CA GLY A 162 -5.49 -4.25 -9.97
C GLY A 162 -5.96 -5.71 -10.03
N ILE A 163 -5.32 -6.54 -10.86
CA ILE A 163 -5.57 -7.99 -10.88
C ILE A 163 -5.19 -8.63 -9.55
N ARG A 164 -4.12 -8.16 -8.90
CA ARG A 164 -3.79 -8.61 -7.54
C ARG A 164 -4.85 -8.21 -6.51
N ALA A 165 -5.42 -7.00 -6.59
CA ALA A 165 -6.56 -6.64 -5.74
C ALA A 165 -7.76 -7.57 -5.98
N LEU A 166 -8.07 -7.87 -7.24
CA LEU A 166 -9.15 -8.81 -7.58
C LEU A 166 -8.90 -10.20 -6.98
N ASP A 167 -7.66 -10.68 -7.07
CA ASP A 167 -7.22 -11.94 -6.49
C ASP A 167 -7.39 -11.95 -4.96
N HIS A 168 -7.02 -10.86 -4.26
CA HIS A 168 -7.30 -10.71 -2.82
C HIS A 168 -8.79 -10.83 -2.49
N ALA A 169 -9.68 -10.21 -3.30
CA ALA A 169 -11.12 -10.31 -3.09
C ALA A 169 -11.63 -11.75 -3.30
N VAL A 170 -11.21 -12.41 -4.38
CA VAL A 170 -11.61 -13.79 -4.68
C VAL A 170 -11.12 -14.75 -3.61
N GLU A 171 -9.84 -14.67 -3.22
CA GLU A 171 -9.30 -15.52 -2.14
C GLU A 171 -9.99 -15.23 -0.80
N GLY A 172 -10.31 -13.97 -0.50
CA GLY A 172 -11.02 -13.59 0.71
C GLY A 172 -12.44 -14.16 0.76
N PHE A 173 -13.18 -14.13 -0.34
CA PHE A 173 -14.54 -14.67 -0.43
C PHE A 173 -14.58 -16.20 -0.38
N LEU A 174 -13.56 -16.87 -0.94
CA LEU A 174 -13.47 -18.34 -0.97
C LEU A 174 -12.81 -18.94 0.28
N ALA A 175 -12.39 -18.12 1.25
CA ALA A 175 -11.73 -18.61 2.44
C ALA A 175 -12.67 -19.37 3.38
N ASP A 176 -12.15 -20.40 4.04
CA ASP A 176 -12.90 -21.20 5.01
C ASP A 176 -13.34 -20.36 6.22
N GLY A 177 -14.61 -20.50 6.61
CA GLY A 177 -15.19 -19.83 7.78
C GLY A 177 -16.26 -18.79 7.41
N ASP A 178 -16.92 -18.25 8.43
CA ASP A 178 -17.93 -17.20 8.26
C ASP A 178 -17.26 -15.81 8.26
N HIS A 179 -17.40 -15.08 7.16
CA HIS A 179 -16.81 -13.74 7.00
C HIS A 179 -17.85 -12.69 6.54
N PRO A 180 -18.93 -12.46 7.30
CA PRO A 180 -20.10 -11.73 6.81
C PRO A 180 -19.81 -10.31 6.31
N TYR A 181 -18.79 -9.64 6.87
CA TYR A 181 -18.34 -8.35 6.37
C TYR A 181 -17.45 -8.47 5.13
N ASN A 182 -16.46 -9.37 5.16
CA ASN A 182 -15.51 -9.53 4.06
C ASN A 182 -16.21 -10.03 2.79
N ASP A 183 -17.20 -10.90 2.90
CA ASP A 183 -17.90 -11.45 1.73
C ASP A 183 -18.62 -10.35 0.93
N VAL A 184 -19.29 -9.43 1.62
CA VAL A 184 -19.95 -8.29 1.00
C VAL A 184 -18.94 -7.38 0.30
N MET A 185 -17.85 -7.05 1.01
CA MET A 185 -16.81 -6.18 0.46
C MET A 185 -16.09 -6.82 -0.73
N ALA A 186 -15.76 -8.10 -0.63
CA ALA A 186 -15.07 -8.85 -1.68
C ALA A 186 -15.93 -8.98 -2.95
N LEU A 187 -17.21 -9.33 -2.82
CA LEU A 187 -18.13 -9.41 -3.98
C LEU A 187 -18.27 -8.06 -4.67
N GLU A 188 -18.35 -6.97 -3.91
CA GLU A 188 -18.43 -5.63 -4.48
C GLU A 188 -17.10 -5.18 -5.11
N ALA A 189 -15.96 -5.54 -4.50
CA ALA A 189 -14.63 -5.31 -5.09
C ALA A 189 -14.48 -6.04 -6.42
N ILE A 190 -14.90 -7.32 -6.49
CA ILE A 190 -14.89 -8.13 -7.71
C ILE A 190 -15.69 -7.41 -8.79
N ARG A 191 -16.97 -7.09 -8.53
CA ARG A 191 -17.86 -6.43 -9.49
C ARG A 191 -17.25 -5.13 -10.01
N ARG A 192 -16.79 -4.26 -9.11
CA ARG A 192 -16.21 -2.95 -9.45
C ARG A 192 -14.91 -3.07 -10.23
N LEU A 193 -13.99 -3.97 -9.85
CA LEU A 193 -12.71 -4.15 -10.55
C LEU A 193 -12.91 -4.73 -11.96
N PHE A 194 -13.84 -5.68 -12.13
CA PHE A 194 -14.19 -6.21 -13.46
C PHE A 194 -14.71 -5.13 -14.40
N GLU A 195 -15.50 -4.17 -13.90
CA GLU A 195 -16.03 -3.06 -14.70
C GLU A 195 -14.99 -1.94 -14.93
N SER A 196 -14.22 -1.58 -13.91
CA SER A 196 -13.40 -0.37 -13.90
C SER A 196 -11.98 -0.56 -14.45
N LEU A 197 -11.37 -1.75 -14.35
CA LEU A 197 -10.02 -1.97 -14.89
C LEU A 197 -9.95 -1.88 -16.43
N PRO A 198 -10.90 -2.45 -17.20
CA PRO A 198 -10.92 -2.26 -18.65
C PRO A 198 -11.10 -0.79 -19.04
N ARG A 199 -11.91 -0.03 -18.28
CA ARG A 199 -12.12 1.41 -18.48
C ARG A 199 -10.84 2.21 -18.24
N ALA A 200 -10.07 1.86 -17.21
CA ALA A 200 -8.80 2.50 -16.93
C ALA A 200 -7.78 2.25 -18.05
N LYS A 201 -7.85 1.08 -18.69
CA LYS A 201 -7.03 0.78 -19.89
C LYS A 201 -7.45 1.60 -21.10
N SER A 202 -8.75 1.81 -21.32
CA SER A 202 -9.25 2.59 -22.46
C SER A 202 -8.98 4.08 -22.32
N ASP A 203 -9.09 4.63 -21.10
CA ASP A 203 -8.73 6.01 -20.80
C ASP A 203 -7.87 6.09 -19.52
N PRO A 204 -6.53 6.00 -19.65
CA PRO A 204 -5.60 6.03 -18.52
C PRO A 204 -5.61 7.32 -17.70
N LYS A 205 -6.19 8.40 -18.22
CA LYS A 205 -6.18 9.73 -17.58
C LYS A 205 -7.52 10.10 -16.95
N ASP A 206 -8.54 9.25 -17.11
CA ASP A 206 -9.84 9.43 -16.47
C ASP A 206 -9.70 9.31 -14.95
N LEU A 207 -9.76 10.46 -14.27
CA LEU A 207 -9.59 10.54 -12.82
C LEU A 207 -10.73 9.85 -12.06
N ASP A 208 -11.95 9.87 -12.58
CA ASP A 208 -13.09 9.21 -11.95
C ASP A 208 -12.91 7.68 -11.99
N VAL A 209 -12.39 7.15 -13.10
CA VAL A 209 -12.06 5.73 -13.21
C VAL A 209 -10.86 5.35 -12.33
N ARG A 210 -9.84 6.21 -12.23
CA ARG A 210 -8.70 5.99 -11.31
C ARG A 210 -9.16 5.95 -9.85
N THR A 211 -10.04 6.87 -9.46
CA THR A 211 -10.67 6.89 -8.14
C THR A 211 -11.49 5.63 -7.91
N GLU A 212 -12.34 5.22 -8.87
CA GLU A 212 -13.14 3.99 -8.75
C GLU A 212 -12.24 2.76 -8.58
N ASN A 213 -11.13 2.67 -9.32
CA ASN A 213 -10.19 1.56 -9.13
C ASN A 213 -9.56 1.55 -7.73
N GLN A 214 -9.17 2.70 -7.18
CA GLN A 214 -8.62 2.79 -5.82
C GLN A 214 -9.66 2.37 -4.76
N VAL A 215 -10.90 2.83 -4.89
CA VAL A 215 -12.01 2.44 -4.00
C VAL A 215 -12.31 0.94 -4.13
N ALA A 216 -12.34 0.41 -5.35
CA ALA A 216 -12.58 -1.00 -5.60
C ALA A 216 -11.44 -1.89 -5.04
N ALA A 217 -10.19 -1.45 -5.16
CA ALA A 217 -9.05 -2.11 -4.54
C ALA A 217 -9.14 -2.05 -3.01
N TRP A 218 -9.58 -0.93 -2.44
CA TRP A 218 -9.80 -0.83 -0.99
C TRP A 218 -10.80 -1.87 -0.48
N PHE A 219 -11.87 -2.13 -1.23
CA PHE A 219 -12.88 -3.12 -0.87
C PHE A 219 -12.34 -4.56 -0.97
N SER A 220 -11.22 -4.76 -1.68
CA SER A 220 -10.68 -6.08 -1.96
C SER A 220 -9.91 -6.70 -0.79
N PHE A 221 -9.62 -5.93 0.25
CA PHE A 221 -8.83 -6.40 1.38
C PHE A 221 -9.33 -5.82 2.70
N THR A 222 -9.55 -6.70 3.68
CA THR A 222 -9.94 -6.32 5.04
C THR A 222 -9.13 -7.12 6.06
N LEU A 223 -9.00 -6.63 7.30
CA LEU A 223 -8.35 -7.40 8.37
C LEU A 223 -9.39 -8.00 9.34
N PRO A 224 -9.22 -9.28 9.75
CA PRO A 224 -8.20 -10.22 9.31
C PRO A 224 -8.44 -10.66 7.86
N GLY A 225 -7.40 -10.57 7.04
CA GLY A 225 -7.47 -10.98 5.63
C GLY A 225 -7.23 -12.47 5.53
N ALA A 226 -8.28 -13.24 5.26
CA ALA A 226 -8.13 -14.68 5.01
C ALA A 226 -7.33 -14.97 3.72
N SER A 227 -7.19 -13.97 2.84
CA SER A 227 -6.42 -13.99 1.59
C SER A 227 -4.91 -14.21 1.76
N ALA A 228 -4.38 -14.31 2.99
CA ALA A 228 -2.94 -14.53 3.19
C ALA A 228 -2.51 -16.00 3.06
N SER A 229 -3.44 -16.89 2.71
CA SER A 229 -3.30 -18.35 2.76
C SER A 229 -3.65 -19.05 1.44
N GLY A 230 -4.16 -18.33 0.44
CA GLY A 230 -4.64 -18.92 -0.79
C GLY A 230 -3.53 -19.32 -1.77
N LEU A 231 -3.91 -20.13 -2.76
CA LEU A 231 -3.01 -20.71 -3.77
C LEU A 231 -2.25 -19.65 -4.57
N SER A 232 -2.84 -18.48 -4.83
CA SER A 232 -2.17 -17.44 -5.63
C SER A 232 -1.02 -16.81 -4.86
N HIS A 233 -1.13 -16.65 -3.53
CA HIS A 233 -0.06 -16.14 -2.68
C HIS A 233 1.10 -17.13 -2.55
N VAL A 234 0.79 -18.43 -2.45
CA VAL A 234 1.79 -19.50 -2.42
C VAL A 234 2.51 -19.60 -3.76
N MET A 235 1.78 -19.55 -4.89
CA MET A 235 2.38 -19.57 -6.22
C MET A 235 3.11 -18.27 -6.56
N GLY A 236 2.60 -17.10 -6.16
CA GLY A 236 3.23 -15.80 -6.38
C GLY A 236 4.56 -15.62 -5.63
N LYS A 237 4.70 -16.23 -4.44
CA LYS A 237 6.00 -16.33 -3.75
C LYS A 237 7.01 -17.15 -4.57
N GLN A 238 6.57 -18.23 -5.20
CA GLN A 238 7.42 -19.12 -6.00
C GLN A 238 7.73 -18.56 -7.40
N ILE A 239 6.78 -17.89 -8.05
CA ILE A 239 6.90 -17.37 -9.42
C ILE A 239 7.54 -15.97 -9.44
N GLY A 240 7.26 -15.12 -8.46
CA GLY A 240 7.90 -13.82 -8.32
C GLY A 240 9.40 -13.91 -8.03
N ALA A 241 9.85 -14.97 -7.35
CA ALA A 241 11.27 -15.27 -7.17
C ALA A 241 11.98 -15.64 -8.49
N ARG A 242 11.24 -16.17 -9.49
CA ARG A 242 11.81 -16.58 -10.79
C ARG A 242 11.89 -15.45 -11.82
N HIS A 243 10.99 -14.48 -11.80
CA HIS A 243 11.01 -13.35 -12.76
C HIS A 243 12.04 -12.27 -12.41
N ALA A 244 12.55 -12.22 -11.17
CA ALA A 244 13.70 -11.39 -10.81
C ALA A 244 15.02 -11.92 -11.41
N ALA A 245 15.07 -13.20 -11.80
CA ALA A 245 16.26 -13.84 -12.38
C ALA A 245 16.31 -13.79 -13.93
N SER A 246 15.31 -13.21 -14.60
CA SER A 246 15.21 -13.17 -16.07
C SER A 246 15.25 -11.76 -16.68
N LEU A 247 15.60 -10.74 -15.89
CA LEU A 247 15.82 -9.36 -16.36
C LEU A 247 17.22 -8.87 -15.94
N SER A 248 18.25 -9.67 -16.20
CA SER A 248 19.67 -9.27 -16.16
C SER A 248 20.23 -9.17 -17.57
#